data_AF-A0A1A3CYY6-F1
#
_entry.id   AF-A0A1A3CYY6-F1
#
_cell.length_a   1.000
_cell.length_b   1.000
_cell.length_c   1.000
_cell.angle_alpha   90.00
_cell.angle_beta   90.00
_cell.angle_gamma   90.00
#
_symmetry.space_group_name_H-M   'P 1'
#
loop_
_entity.id
_entity.type
_entity.pdbx_description
1 polymer ?
#
loop_
_entity_poly.entity_id
_entity_poly.type
_entity_poly.pdbx_seq_one_letter_code
_entity_poly.pdbx_strand_id
1 'polypeptide(L)' 'MGRESTPRAGGYARRMRELGYRSVQIWVPDVRSARFAVQAHREASALAEADRHSDDMDFVEAISDDLAARDHDG' A
#
# COMPACT_ATOMS: atom_id res chain seq x y z
N MET A 1 21.34 15.42 -18.00
CA MET A 1 21.92 15.33 -16.64
C MET A 1 20.99 14.47 -15.80
N GLY A 2 21.32 13.18 -15.61
CA GLY A 2 20.45 12.22 -14.92
C GLY A 2 20.40 12.53 -13.42
N ARG A 3 19.19 12.49 -12.84
CA ARG A 3 19.01 12.78 -11.42
C ARG A 3 19.80 11.76 -10.59
N GLU A 4 20.77 12.25 -9.85
CA GLU A 4 21.44 11.50 -8.80
C GLU A 4 20.39 11.01 -7.80
N SER A 5 20.28 9.69 -7.68
CA SER A 5 19.40 9.04 -6.71
C SER A 5 19.84 9.47 -5.32
N THR A 6 18.97 10.21 -4.62
CA THR A 6 19.24 10.71 -3.26
C THR A 6 19.75 9.58 -2.36
N PRO A 7 20.72 9.83 -1.45
CA PRO A 7 21.34 8.81 -0.60
C PRO A 7 20.34 7.92 0.16
N ARG A 8 19.17 8.46 0.54
CA ARG A 8 18.08 7.71 1.16
C ARG A 8 17.51 6.61 0.27
N ALA A 9 17.36 6.87 -1.03
CA ALA A 9 16.86 5.89 -2.00
C ALA A 9 17.83 4.71 -2.17
N GLY A 10 19.15 4.96 -2.11
CA GLY A 10 20.17 3.91 -2.18
C GLY A 10 20.13 2.95 -0.98
N GLY A 11 19.98 3.49 0.24
CA GLY A 11 19.87 2.67 1.45
C GLY A 11 18.61 1.78 1.47
N TYR A 12 17.49 2.31 0.99
CA TYR A 12 16.25 1.55 0.83
C TYR A 12 16.38 0.45 -0.24
N ALA A 13 16.96 0.78 -1.40
CA ALA A 13 17.16 -0.18 -2.48
C ALA A 13 18.07 -1.36 -2.08
N ARG A 14 19.09 -1.12 -1.25
CA ARG A 14 19.97 -2.17 -0.73
C ARG A 14 19.21 -3.18 0.14
N ARG A 15 18.45 -2.69 1.12
CA ARG A 15 17.62 -3.55 1.99
C ARG A 15 16.60 -4.37 1.21
N MET A 16 15.98 -3.76 0.19
CA MET A 16 15.02 -4.48 -0.65
C MET A 16 15.66 -5.63 -1.44
N ARG A 17 16.90 -5.46 -1.91
CA ARG A 17 17.65 -6.54 -2.57
C ARG A 17 18.06 -7.66 -1.61
N GLU A 18 18.45 -7.32 -0.38
CA GLU A 18 18.78 -8.29 0.67
C GLU A 18 17.56 -9.15 1.05
N LEU A 19 16.35 -8.58 0.98
CA LEU A 19 15.08 -9.30 1.17
C LEU A 19 14.60 -10.08 -0.07
N GLY A 20 15.40 -10.14 -1.14
CA GLY A 20 15.07 -10.89 -2.37
C GLY A 20 14.19 -10.15 -3.38
N TYR A 21 13.86 -8.87 -3.16
CA TYR A 21 13.08 -8.09 -4.11
C TYR A 21 13.94 -7.53 -5.25
N ARG A 22 13.35 -7.46 -6.45
CA ARG A 22 13.95 -6.86 -7.64
C ARG A 22 13.26 -5.55 -7.98
N SER A 23 14.05 -4.49 -8.14
CA SER A 23 13.54 -3.20 -8.61
C SER A 23 13.08 -3.31 -10.07
N VAL A 24 11.84 -2.89 -10.33
CA VAL A 24 11.28 -2.74 -11.67
C VAL A 24 11.00 -1.27 -11.93
N GLN A 25 11.39 -0.76 -13.09
CA GLN A 25 11.04 0.58 -13.53
C GLN A 25 9.87 0.49 -14.49
N ILE A 26 8.78 1.15 -14.12
CA ILE A 26 7.57 1.26 -14.94
C ILE A 26 7.22 2.74 -15.08
N TRP A 27 6.62 3.08 -16.22
CA TRP A 27 6.05 4.40 -16.41
C TRP A 27 4.64 4.42 -15.83
N VAL A 28 4.39 5.39 -14.96
CA VAL A 28 3.08 5.61 -14.35
C VAL A 28 2.52 6.96 -14.79
N PRO A 29 1.19 7.14 -14.78
CA PRO A 29 0.56 8.44 -15.00
C PRO A 29 1.09 9.50 -14.02
N ASP A 30 1.02 10.77 -14.40
CA ASP A 30 1.40 11.86 -13.51
C ASP A 30 0.46 11.96 -12.31
N VAL A 31 0.95 11.45 -11.17
CA VAL A 31 0.24 11.39 -9.89
C VAL A 31 -0.02 12.77 -9.27
N ARG A 32 0.62 13.83 -9.77
CA ARG A 32 0.39 15.20 -9.31
C ARG A 32 -0.71 15.92 -10.08
N SER A 33 -1.19 15.33 -11.17
CA SER A 33 -2.27 15.92 -11.94
C SER A 33 -3.60 15.85 -11.17
N ALA A 34 -4.40 16.91 -11.25
CA ALA A 34 -5.75 16.92 -10.65
C ALA A 34 -6.63 15.78 -11.21
N ARG A 35 -6.45 15.43 -12.49
CA ARG A 35 -7.13 14.29 -13.13
C ARG A 35 -6.81 12.97 -12.42
N PHE A 36 -5.55 12.74 -12.08
CA PHE A 36 -5.14 11.52 -11.38
C PHE A 36 -5.79 11.46 -9.99
N ALA A 37 -5.80 12.57 -9.25
CA ALA A 37 -6.42 12.62 -7.92
C ALA A 37 -7.92 12.28 -7.97
N VAL A 38 -8.67 12.82 -8.94
CA VAL A 38 -10.09 12.52 -9.13
C VAL A 38 -10.31 11.03 -9.44
N GLN A 39 -9.51 10.45 -10.33
CA GLN A 39 -9.61 9.04 -10.70
C GLN A 39 -9.25 8.11 -9.54
N ALA A 40 -8.13 8.38 -8.86
CA ALA A 40 -7.69 7.61 -7.71
C ALA A 40 -8.74 7.64 -6.59
N HIS A 41 -9.35 8.79 -6.33
CA HIS A 41 -10.42 8.90 -5.34
C HIS A 41 -11.66 8.08 -5.74
N ARG A 42 -12.09 8.15 -7.01
CA ARG A 42 -13.23 7.37 -7.50
C ARG A 42 -12.98 5.87 -7.39
N GLU A 43 -11.80 5.41 -7.80
CA GLU A 43 -11.43 4.00 -7.78
C GLU A 43 -11.25 3.48 -6.35
N ALA A 44 -10.59 4.24 -5.47
CA ALA A 44 -10.47 3.90 -4.06
C ALA A 44 -11.85 3.80 -3.38
N SER A 45 -12.77 4.72 -3.70
CA SER A 45 -14.13 4.69 -3.17
C SER A 45 -14.91 3.47 -3.63
N ALA A 46 -14.78 3.10 -4.91
CA ALA A 46 -15.41 1.90 -5.47
C ALA A 46 -14.83 0.61 -4.87
N LEU A 47 -13.51 0.57 -4.65
CA LEU A 47 -12.86 -0.57 -4.01
C LEU A 47 -13.30 -0.71 -2.55
N ALA A 48 -13.37 0.40 -1.80
CA ALA A 48 -13.83 0.39 -0.42
C ALA A 48 -15.30 -0.05 -0.30
N GLU A 49 -16.16 0.28 -1.27
CA GLU A 49 -17.54 -0.22 -1.32
C GLU A 49 -17.58 -1.71 -1.65
N ALA A 50 -16.78 -2.18 -2.60
CA ALA A 50 -16.69 -3.61 -2.92
C ALA A 50 -16.17 -4.43 -1.73
N ASP A 51 -15.19 -3.89 -1.00
CA ASP A 51 -14.60 -4.51 0.19
C ASP A 51 -15.59 -4.63 1.34
N ARG A 52 -16.41 -3.59 1.58
CA ARG A 52 -17.55 -3.64 2.52
C ARG A 52 -18.63 -4.67 2.16
N HIS A 53 -18.63 -5.14 0.92
CA HIS A 53 -19.56 -6.15 0.44
C HIS A 53 -18.92 -7.53 0.31
N SER A 54 -17.63 -7.67 0.65
CA SER A 54 -16.95 -8.96 0.70
C SER A 54 -16.97 -9.50 2.13
N ASP A 55 -17.40 -10.76 2.29
CA ASP A 55 -17.37 -11.50 3.58
C ASP A 55 -15.94 -11.58 4.19
N ASP A 56 -14.90 -11.29 3.39
CA ASP A 56 -13.50 -11.27 3.82
C ASP A 56 -13.23 -10.21 4.90
N MET A 57 -13.93 -9.06 4.85
CA MET A 57 -13.73 -8.00 5.84
C MET A 57 -14.27 -8.39 7.22
N ASP A 58 -15.42 -9.07 7.26
CA ASP A 58 -15.97 -9.60 8.52
C ASP A 58 -15.03 -10.65 9.14
N PHE A 59 -14.38 -11.47 8.31
CA PHE A 59 -13.38 -12.43 8.77
C PHE A 59 -12.12 -11.76 9.32
N VAL A 60 -11.61 -10.73 8.64
CA VAL A 60 -10.43 -9.97 9.09
C VAL A 60 -10.74 -9.20 10.37
N GLU A 61 -11.92 -8.63 10.50
CA GLU A 61 -12.38 -7.95 11.72
C GLU A 61 -12.49 -8.94 12.88
N ALA A 62 -13.09 -10.11 12.68
CA ALA A 62 -13.20 -11.15 13.70
C ALA A 62 -11.84 -11.64 14.23
N ILE A 63 -10.83 -11.80 13.36
CA ILE A 63 -9.46 -12.17 13.78
C ILE A 63 -8.77 -11.01 14.50
N SER A 64 -8.99 -9.77 14.04
CA SER A 64 -8.39 -8.58 14.66
C SER A 64 -8.93 -8.36 16.07
N ASP A 65 -10.23 -8.57 16.27
CA ASP A 65 -10.89 -8.49 17.57
C ASP A 65 -10.44 -9.62 18.52
N ASP A 66 -10.31 -10.86 18.02
CA ASP A 66 -9.75 -11.97 18.81
C ASP A 66 -8.32 -11.67 19.27
N LEU A 67 -7.47 -11.15 18.37
CA LEU A 67 -6.10 -10.80 18.69
C LEU A 67 -6.02 -9.64 19.70
N ALA A 68 -6.85 -8.61 19.54
CA ALA A 68 -6.91 -7.47 20.46
C ALA A 68 -7.43 -7.87 21.85
N ALA A 69 -8.38 -8.81 21.92
CA ALA A 69 -8.89 -9.34 23.18
C ALA A 69 -7.83 -10.16 23.93
N ARG A 70 -7.00 -10.91 23.20
CA ARG A 70 -5.89 -11.69 23.77
C ARG A 70 -4.77 -10.83 24.35
N ASP A 71 -4.57 -9.63 23.81
CA ASP A 71 -3.56 -8.69 24.30
C ASP A 71 -4.02 -7.94 25.57
N HIS A 72 -5.31 -7.99 25.93
CA HIS A 72 -5.88 -7.28 27.09
C HIS A 72 -5.96 -8.13 28.38
N ASP A 73 -5.73 -9.45 28.31
CA ASP A 73 -5.84 -10.38 29.46
C ASP A 73 -4.46 -10.72 30.07
N GLY A 74 -3.64 -9.69 30.30
CA GLY A 74 -2.28 -9.78 30.87
C GLY A 74 -2.10 -9.01 32.18
#